data_AF-A0A0R3M990-F1
#
_entry.id   AF-A0A0R3M990-F1
#
_cell.length_a   1.000
_cell.length_b   1.000
_cell.length_c   1.000
_cell.angle_alpha   90.00
_cell.angle_beta   90.00
_cell.angle_gamma   90.00
#
_symmetry.space_group_name_H-M   'P 1'
#
loop_
_entity.id
_entity.type
_entity.pdbx_description
1 polymer ?
#
loop_
_entity_poly.entity_id
_entity_poly.type
_entity_poly.pdbx_seq_one_letter_code
_entity_poly.pdbx_strand_id
1 'polypeptide(L)'
;MIYLVLKCVCKYQNRYLWIPARYQLCYLVFCVIWCLSVQAGVKMARKPTEFVQLKLRIRESLRRRLERRATKEDRSTNAEAVKRLEDSLDHEDRLDAFAKEGFRMEERHVQWREEKAREEEKAKADRLDARLFRNLTQSIPSLPVLIDLLPLLKGNPDWQKTEYGRRQMAAKVAEIILNADEYSIGGGNEG
;
A
#
# COMPACT_ATOMS: atom_id res chain seq x y z
N MET A 1 -61.18 2.91 25.47
CA MET A 1 -60.16 3.94 25.70
C MET A 1 -58.81 3.34 25.31
N ILE A 2 -58.25 3.73 24.16
CA ILE A 2 -57.04 3.10 23.59
C ILE A 2 -55.83 3.92 24.04
N TYR A 3 -54.92 3.31 24.78
CA TYR A 3 -53.65 3.93 25.17
C TYR A 3 -52.56 3.48 24.20
N LEU A 4 -51.95 4.43 23.49
CA LEU A 4 -50.79 4.18 22.64
C LEU A 4 -49.52 4.32 23.47
N VAL A 5 -48.81 3.22 23.69
CA VAL A 5 -47.52 3.21 24.40
C VAL A 5 -46.41 3.52 23.40
N LEU A 6 -46.04 4.80 23.29
CA LEU A 6 -44.86 5.21 22.54
C LEU A 6 -43.59 4.97 23.37
N LYS A 7 -42.78 3.99 22.96
CA LYS A 7 -41.41 3.82 23.46
C LYS A 7 -40.53 4.90 22.84
N CYS A 8 -40.35 6.02 23.54
CA CYS A 8 -39.30 6.97 23.21
C CYS A 8 -37.98 6.46 23.81
N VAL A 9 -37.13 5.86 22.98
CA VAL A 9 -35.81 5.36 23.41
C VAL A 9 -34.83 6.54 23.46
N CYS A 10 -35.04 7.43 24.43
CA CYS A 10 -34.03 8.43 24.76
C CYS A 10 -33.00 7.74 25.67
N LYS A 11 -31.76 7.59 25.17
CA LYS A 11 -30.71 6.68 25.66
C LYS A 11 -30.24 6.93 27.12
N TYR A 12 -30.85 7.85 27.86
CA TYR A 12 -30.32 8.35 29.13
C TYR A 12 -31.18 8.15 30.37
N GLN A 13 -32.49 7.86 30.27
CA GLN A 13 -33.29 7.49 31.46
C GLN A 13 -34.43 6.53 31.10
N ASN A 14 -34.41 5.35 31.72
CA ASN A 14 -35.41 4.30 31.54
C ASN A 14 -36.66 4.62 32.40
N ARG A 15 -37.43 5.65 32.02
CA ARG A 15 -38.68 6.04 32.69
C ARG A 15 -39.85 6.00 31.71
N TYR A 16 -40.90 5.27 32.07
CA TYR A 16 -42.16 5.22 31.32
C TYR A 16 -43.04 6.40 31.75
N LEU A 17 -43.26 7.36 30.85
CA LEU A 17 -44.19 8.47 31.08
C LEU A 17 -45.53 8.14 30.40
N TRP A 18 -46.62 8.08 31.18
CA TRP A 18 -47.97 7.88 30.66
C TRP A 18 -48.56 9.24 30.28
N ILE A 19 -48.72 9.50 28.98
CA ILE A 19 -49.24 10.78 28.47
C ILE A 19 -50.66 10.57 27.91
N PRO A 20 -51.67 11.35 28.37
CA PRO A 20 -53.02 11.27 27.84
C PRO A 20 -53.10 11.76 26.39
N ALA A 21 -53.90 11.06 25.57
CA ALA A 21 -53.95 11.20 24.09
C ALA A 21 -54.18 12.62 23.55
N ARG A 22 -54.75 13.53 24.35
CA ARG A 22 -55.03 14.92 23.94
C ARG A 22 -53.78 15.82 23.88
N TYR A 23 -52.66 15.40 24.48
CA TYR A 23 -51.41 16.19 24.51
C TYR A 23 -50.27 15.56 23.69
N GLN A 24 -50.60 14.56 22.85
CA GLN A 24 -49.63 13.72 22.17
C GLN A 24 -48.81 14.48 21.11
N LEU A 25 -49.44 15.41 20.38
CA LEU A 25 -48.75 16.22 19.37
C LEU A 25 -47.82 17.27 20.00
N CYS A 26 -48.26 17.96 21.07
CA CYS A 26 -47.42 18.96 21.74
C CYS A 26 -46.17 18.36 22.38
N TYR A 27 -46.27 17.17 23.00
CA TYR A 27 -45.12 16.52 23.63
C TYR A 27 -44.09 16.01 22.63
N LEU A 28 -44.53 15.53 21.45
CA LEU A 28 -43.60 15.09 20.41
C LEU A 28 -42.81 16.27 19.84
N VAL A 29 -43.45 17.40 19.59
CA VAL A 29 -42.77 18.62 19.11
C VAL A 29 -41.79 19.15 20.15
N PHE A 30 -42.20 19.22 21.42
CA PHE A 30 -41.31 19.68 22.50
C PHE A 30 -40.15 18.70 22.74
N CYS A 31 -40.37 17.40 22.62
CA CYS A 31 -39.33 16.38 22.78
C CYS A 31 -38.31 16.44 21.64
N VAL A 32 -38.75 16.61 20.38
CA VAL A 32 -37.85 16.75 19.23
C VAL A 32 -37.03 18.04 19.34
N ILE A 33 -37.65 19.17 19.69
CA ILE A 33 -36.95 20.45 19.89
C ILE A 33 -35.95 20.35 21.04
N TRP A 34 -36.33 19.76 22.17
CA TRP A 34 -35.43 19.57 23.31
C TRP A 34 -34.26 18.62 22.97
N CYS A 35 -34.52 17.56 22.21
CA CYS A 35 -33.49 16.60 21.81
C CYS A 35 -32.50 17.21 20.80
N LEU A 36 -32.97 18.02 19.84
CA LEU A 36 -32.10 18.79 18.96
C LEU A 36 -31.24 19.79 19.75
N SER A 37 -31.83 20.49 20.71
CA SER A 37 -31.10 21.47 21.54
C SER A 37 -30.03 20.82 22.43
N VAL A 38 -30.26 19.61 22.94
CA VAL A 38 -29.28 18.87 23.75
C VAL A 38 -28.13 18.33 22.89
N GLN A 39 -28.38 17.97 21.62
CA GLN A 39 -27.31 17.54 20.70
C GLN A 39 -26.52 18.70 20.11
N ALA A 40 -27.09 19.91 20.07
CA ALA A 40 -26.40 21.16 19.71
C ALA A 40 -25.59 21.76 20.88
N GLY A 41 -25.23 20.94 21.87
CA GLY A 41 -24.17 21.30 22.81
C GLY A 41 -22.88 21.50 22.04
N VAL A 42 -22.61 22.76 21.66
CA VAL A 42 -21.37 23.20 21.04
C VAL A 42 -20.24 22.67 21.92
N LYS A 43 -19.60 21.59 21.47
CA LYS A 43 -18.33 21.12 22.02
C LYS A 43 -17.35 22.26 21.73
N MET A 44 -17.29 23.24 22.63
CA MET A 44 -16.23 24.22 22.61
C MET A 44 -14.94 23.42 22.70
N ALA A 45 -14.17 23.40 21.61
CA ALA A 45 -12.89 22.73 21.57
C ALA A 45 -12.07 23.32 22.71
N ARG A 46 -11.78 22.49 23.72
CA ARG A 46 -10.93 22.91 24.83
C ARG A 46 -9.57 23.30 24.26
N LYS A 47 -8.96 24.32 24.85
CA LYS A 47 -7.63 24.74 24.42
C LYS A 47 -6.67 23.58 24.70
N PRO A 48 -5.73 23.25 23.78
CA PRO A 48 -4.80 22.13 23.98
C PRO A 48 -3.87 22.33 25.19
N THR A 49 -3.74 23.57 25.67
CA THR A 49 -2.94 23.94 26.83
C THR A 49 -3.73 23.93 28.14
N GLU A 50 -5.01 23.59 28.12
CA GLU A 50 -5.84 23.59 29.33
C GLU A 50 -5.47 22.40 30.21
N PHE A 51 -5.03 22.68 31.45
CA PHE A 51 -4.74 21.64 32.43
C PHE A 51 -6.02 20.91 32.83
N VAL A 52 -6.07 19.60 32.55
CA VAL A 52 -7.19 18.75 32.93
C VAL A 52 -6.88 18.05 34.26
N GLN A 53 -7.76 18.22 35.25
CA GLN A 53 -7.62 17.50 36.52
C GLN A 53 -8.01 16.03 36.34
N LEU A 54 -7.01 15.15 36.28
CA LEU A 54 -7.19 13.70 36.24
C LEU A 54 -7.27 13.14 37.66
N LYS A 55 -8.45 12.66 38.06
CA LYS A 55 -8.65 11.98 39.35
C LYS A 55 -8.42 10.47 39.20
N LEU A 56 -7.18 10.04 39.44
CA LEU A 56 -6.80 8.62 39.36
C LEU A 56 -6.96 7.91 40.70
N ARG A 57 -7.50 6.69 40.67
CA ARG A 57 -7.51 5.78 41.82
C ARG A 57 -6.30 4.86 41.71
N ILE A 58 -5.22 5.17 42.43
CA ILE A 58 -3.98 4.38 42.42
C ILE A 58 -3.80 3.62 43.74
N ARG A 59 -3.04 2.51 43.67
CA ARG A 59 -2.64 1.77 44.87
C ARG A 59 -1.68 2.62 45.71
N GLU A 60 -1.82 2.57 47.03
CA GLU A 60 -0.99 3.32 47.98
C GLU A 60 0.52 3.01 47.84
N SER A 61 0.86 1.76 47.49
CA SER A 61 2.24 1.37 47.23
C SER A 61 2.86 2.13 46.05
N LEU A 62 2.08 2.41 45.00
CA LEU A 62 2.54 3.20 43.85
C LEU A 62 2.68 4.67 44.22
N ARG A 63 1.73 5.22 45.00
CA ARG A 63 1.79 6.60 45.50
C ARG A 63 3.09 6.85 46.28
N ARG A 64 3.42 5.98 47.24
CA ARG A 64 4.68 6.06 48.01
C ARG A 64 5.93 5.95 47.14
N ARG A 65 5.89 5.12 46.10
CA ARG A 65 7.03 5.01 45.15
C ARG A 65 7.20 6.28 44.31
N LEU A 66 6.11 6.92 43.91
CA LEU A 66 6.15 8.20 43.20
C LEU A 66 6.69 9.30 44.11
N GLU A 67 6.18 9.42 45.33
CA GLU A 67 6.65 10.40 46.33
C GLU A 67 8.16 10.26 46.58
N ARG A 68 8.66 9.04 46.83
CA ARG A 68 10.11 8.83 47.04
C ARG A 68 10.97 9.26 45.86
N ARG A 69 10.53 8.99 44.62
CA ARG A 69 11.28 9.41 43.43
C ARG A 69 11.17 10.92 43.21
N ALA A 70 9.99 11.49 43.43
CA ALA A 70 9.77 12.93 43.34
C ALA A 70 10.66 13.70 44.33
N THR A 71 10.77 13.23 45.58
CA THR A 71 11.72 13.79 46.57
C THR A 71 13.18 13.63 46.13
N LYS A 72 13.54 12.50 45.52
CA LYS A 72 14.91 12.26 45.04
C LYS A 72 15.29 13.19 43.88
N GLU A 73 14.34 13.53 43.02
CA GLU A 73 14.56 14.37 41.83
C GLU A 73 14.19 15.85 42.05
N ASP A 74 13.85 16.24 43.29
CA ASP A 74 13.39 17.58 43.67
C ASP A 74 12.22 18.10 42.82
N ARG A 75 11.23 17.23 42.59
CA ARG A 75 9.99 17.53 41.85
C ARG A 75 8.75 17.28 42.69
N SER A 76 7.65 17.92 42.32
CA SER A 76 6.34 17.56 42.89
C SER A 76 5.93 16.16 42.44
N THR A 77 5.19 15.44 43.29
CA THR A 77 4.67 14.10 42.95
C THR A 77 3.83 14.11 41.67
N ASN A 78 3.10 15.21 41.41
CA ASN A 78 2.33 15.36 40.18
C ASN A 78 3.23 15.52 38.95
N ALA A 79 4.27 16.37 39.04
CA ALA A 79 5.23 16.56 37.94
C ALA A 79 5.97 15.26 37.59
N GLU A 80 6.36 14.48 38.60
CA GLU A 80 6.99 13.17 38.40
C GLU A 80 6.03 12.14 37.79
N ALA A 81 4.75 12.17 38.16
CA ALA A 81 3.73 11.31 37.55
C ALA A 81 3.51 11.66 36.08
N VAL A 82 3.38 12.95 35.75
CA VAL A 82 3.22 13.43 34.38
C VAL A 82 4.43 13.05 33.53
N LYS A 83 5.65 13.33 34.01
CA LYS A 83 6.88 13.00 33.29
C LYS A 83 6.95 11.52 32.93
N ARG A 84 6.60 10.61 33.85
CA ARG A 84 6.63 9.18 33.53
C ARG A 84 5.57 8.73 32.54
N LEU A 85 4.41 9.39 32.57
CA LEU A 85 3.37 9.13 31.57
C LEU A 85 3.84 9.61 30.20
N GLU A 86 4.42 10.80 30.13
CA GLU A 86 5.06 11.33 28.90
C GLU A 86 6.16 10.38 28.41
N ASP A 87 7.10 10.00 29.27
CA ASP A 87 8.18 9.06 28.92
C ASP A 87 7.64 7.71 28.43
N SER A 88 6.53 7.23 28.98
CA SER A 88 5.91 5.97 28.53
C SER A 88 5.24 6.09 27.17
N LEU A 89 4.58 7.21 26.90
CA LEU A 89 3.94 7.48 25.61
C LEU A 89 5.01 7.73 24.53
N ASP A 90 6.03 8.52 24.84
CA ASP A 90 7.19 8.73 23.97
C ASP A 90 7.90 7.41 23.64
N HIS A 91 7.95 6.47 24.60
CA HIS A 91 8.53 5.15 24.37
C HIS A 91 7.69 4.33 23.39
N GLU A 92 6.37 4.30 23.56
CA GLU A 92 5.44 3.64 22.63
C GLU A 92 5.52 4.26 21.23
N ASP A 93 5.51 5.59 21.12
CA ASP A 93 5.62 6.31 19.85
C ASP A 93 6.95 6.01 19.12
N ARG A 94 8.05 5.89 19.86
CA ARG A 94 9.35 5.49 19.30
C ARG A 94 9.30 4.05 18.79
N LEU A 95 8.73 3.11 19.54
CA LEU A 95 8.59 1.73 19.10
C LEU A 95 7.74 1.62 17.83
N ASP A 96 6.65 2.38 17.76
CA ASP A 96 5.79 2.44 16.56
C ASP A 96 6.53 3.05 15.37
N ALA A 97 7.35 4.09 15.59
CA ALA A 97 8.20 4.66 14.54
C ALA A 97 9.23 3.65 14.03
N PHE A 98 9.89 2.91 14.93
CA PHE A 98 10.82 1.85 14.56
C PHE A 98 10.14 0.72 13.79
N ALA A 99 8.93 0.30 14.20
CA ALA A 99 8.17 -0.71 13.49
C ALA A 99 7.83 -0.25 12.06
N LYS A 100 7.34 0.99 11.91
CA LYS A 100 7.05 1.58 10.60
C LYS A 100 8.28 1.63 9.71
N GLU A 101 9.44 2.03 10.22
CA GLU A 101 10.67 2.08 9.42
C GLU A 101 11.17 0.67 9.06
N GLY A 102 11.00 -0.31 9.97
CA GLY A 102 11.29 -1.72 9.68
C GLY A 102 10.50 -2.24 8.48
N PHE A 103 9.21 -1.95 8.40
CA PHE A 103 8.39 -2.33 7.24
C PHE A 103 8.86 -1.65 5.94
N ARG A 104 9.20 -0.36 5.99
CA ARG A 104 9.72 0.37 4.81
C ARG A 104 11.07 -0.17 4.34
N MET A 105 11.91 -0.62 5.27
CA MET A 105 13.18 -1.27 4.94
C MET A 105 12.96 -2.62 4.26
N GLU A 106 12.03 -3.44 4.75
CA GLU A 106 11.71 -4.73 4.14
C GLU A 106 11.14 -4.55 2.72
N GLU A 107 10.23 -3.59 2.51
CA GLU A 107 9.70 -3.27 1.17
C GLU A 107 10.82 -2.90 0.19
N ARG A 108 11.79 -2.08 0.61
CA ARG A 108 12.97 -1.75 -0.22
C ARG A 108 13.81 -2.99 -0.54
N HIS A 109 13.98 -3.90 0.41
CA HIS A 109 14.70 -5.16 0.19
C HIS A 109 13.97 -6.10 -0.77
N VAL A 110 12.63 -6.15 -0.73
CA VAL A 110 11.83 -6.90 -1.71
C VAL A 110 12.01 -6.30 -3.11
N GLN A 111 11.85 -4.99 -3.26
CA GLN A 111 12.01 -4.31 -4.54
C GLN A 111 13.40 -4.52 -5.15
N TRP A 112 14.45 -4.41 -4.33
CA TRP A 112 15.83 -4.64 -4.78
C TRP A 112 16.04 -6.09 -5.24
N ARG A 113 15.48 -7.08 -4.53
CA ARG A 113 15.55 -8.49 -4.94
C ARG A 113 14.85 -8.73 -6.27
N GLU A 114 13.67 -8.15 -6.47
CA GLU A 114 12.90 -8.27 -7.71
C GLU A 114 13.60 -7.58 -8.90
N GLU A 115 14.21 -6.41 -8.66
CA GLU A 115 15.00 -5.71 -9.67
C GLU A 115 16.24 -6.53 -10.06
N LYS A 116 16.97 -7.05 -9.07
CA LYS A 116 18.10 -7.95 -9.31
C LYS A 116 17.71 -9.19 -10.09
N ALA A 117 16.59 -9.81 -9.75
CA ALA A 117 16.06 -10.95 -10.49
C ALA A 117 15.76 -10.60 -11.95
N ARG A 118 15.11 -9.45 -12.20
CA ARG A 118 14.84 -8.95 -13.56
C ARG A 118 16.12 -8.68 -14.36
N GLU A 119 17.13 -8.09 -13.73
CA GLU A 119 18.43 -7.87 -14.36
C GLU A 119 19.11 -9.19 -14.76
N GLU A 120 19.07 -10.19 -13.87
CA GLU A 120 19.64 -11.51 -14.15
C GLU A 120 18.90 -12.25 -15.26
N GLU A 121 17.57 -12.17 -15.29
CA GLU A 121 16.76 -12.74 -16.37
C GLU A 121 17.06 -12.08 -17.71
N LYS A 122 17.16 -10.74 -17.74
CA LYS A 122 17.54 -10.00 -18.93
C LYS A 122 18.95 -10.40 -19.40
N ALA A 123 19.91 -10.48 -18.48
CA ALA A 123 21.27 -10.92 -18.82
C ALA A 123 21.31 -12.37 -19.33
N LYS A 124 20.44 -13.26 -18.83
CA LYS A 124 20.30 -14.62 -19.34
C LYS A 124 19.71 -14.63 -20.75
N ALA A 125 18.68 -13.83 -21.02
CA ALA A 125 18.11 -13.68 -22.35
C ALA A 125 19.15 -13.15 -23.35
N ASP A 126 19.90 -12.11 -22.98
CA ASP A 126 20.97 -11.53 -23.82
C ASP A 126 22.06 -12.58 -24.14
N ARG A 127 22.41 -13.45 -23.18
CA ARG A 127 23.35 -14.56 -23.40
C ARG A 127 22.82 -15.62 -24.36
N LEU A 128 21.52 -15.94 -24.28
CA LEU A 128 20.88 -16.88 -25.21
C LEU A 128 20.82 -16.31 -26.62
N ASP A 129 20.43 -15.05 -26.77
CA ASP A 129 20.41 -14.35 -28.05
C ASP A 129 21.80 -14.30 -28.69
N ALA A 130 22.84 -13.98 -27.90
CA ALA A 130 24.22 -13.99 -28.39
C ALA A 130 24.67 -15.40 -28.84
N ARG A 131 24.21 -16.45 -28.15
CA ARG A 131 24.51 -17.84 -28.53
C ARG A 131 23.77 -18.25 -29.80
N LEU A 132 22.50 -17.90 -29.94
CA LEU A 132 21.71 -18.14 -31.15
C LEU A 132 22.32 -17.43 -32.35
N PHE A 133 22.70 -16.15 -32.18
CA PHE A 133 23.36 -15.39 -33.23
C PHE A 133 24.68 -16.04 -33.65
N ARG A 134 25.50 -16.48 -32.70
CA ARG A 134 26.76 -17.20 -32.98
C ARG A 134 26.54 -18.52 -33.72
N ASN A 135 25.51 -19.29 -33.33
CA ASN A 135 25.20 -20.55 -33.99
C ASN A 135 24.70 -20.29 -35.43
N LEU A 136 23.85 -19.28 -35.62
CA LEU A 136 23.37 -18.89 -36.95
C LEU A 136 24.52 -18.47 -37.87
N THR A 137 25.46 -17.64 -37.38
CA THR A 137 26.60 -17.22 -38.21
C THR A 137 27.56 -18.36 -38.55
N GLN A 138 27.65 -19.40 -37.71
CA GLN A 138 28.45 -20.59 -38.00
C GLN A 138 27.75 -21.58 -38.93
N SER A 139 26.42 -21.62 -38.91
CA SER A 139 25.63 -22.56 -39.72
C SER A 139 25.27 -22.06 -41.12
N ILE A 140 25.34 -20.75 -41.41
CA ILE A 140 25.02 -20.24 -42.75
C ILE A 140 26.15 -20.62 -43.72
N PRO A 141 25.91 -21.56 -44.66
CA PRO A 141 26.87 -21.90 -45.68
C PRO A 141 26.73 -20.86 -46.79
N SER A 142 27.78 -20.08 -47.03
CA SER A 142 27.99 -19.17 -48.16
C SER A 142 27.36 -17.75 -48.12
N LEU A 143 28.18 -16.78 -48.55
CA LEU A 143 27.89 -15.35 -48.69
C LEU A 143 26.64 -14.93 -49.51
N PRO A 144 26.15 -15.68 -50.51
CA PRO A 144 25.01 -15.25 -51.33
C PRO A 144 23.71 -15.03 -50.54
N VAL A 145 23.41 -15.89 -49.56
CA VAL A 145 22.19 -15.76 -48.73
C VAL A 145 22.21 -14.49 -47.87
N LEU A 146 23.41 -14.05 -47.45
CA LEU A 146 23.61 -12.81 -46.71
C LEU A 146 23.35 -11.56 -47.57
N ILE A 147 23.59 -11.64 -48.88
CA ILE A 147 23.37 -10.55 -49.83
C ILE A 147 21.86 -10.33 -50.03
N ASP A 148 21.05 -11.38 -50.06
CA ASP A 148 19.59 -11.26 -50.22
C ASP A 148 18.88 -10.77 -48.94
N LEU A 149 19.49 -10.97 -47.77
CA LEU A 149 19.00 -10.47 -46.48
C LEU A 149 19.33 -8.99 -46.22
N LEU A 150 20.36 -8.45 -46.86
CA LEU A 150 20.83 -7.07 -46.65
C LEU A 150 19.79 -5.97 -46.96
N PRO A 151 18.99 -6.05 -48.04
CA PRO A 151 17.93 -5.09 -48.34
C PRO A 151 16.81 -5.07 -47.28
N LEU A 152 16.46 -6.25 -46.74
CA LEU A 152 15.47 -6.38 -45.66
C LEU A 152 15.96 -5.74 -44.36
N LEU A 153 17.25 -5.87 -44.05
CA LEU A 153 17.86 -5.24 -42.87
C LEU A 153 17.98 -3.71 -43.00
N LYS A 154 18.25 -3.19 -44.21
CA LYS A 154 18.36 -1.74 -44.48
C LYS A 154 17.02 -1.01 -44.56
N GLY A 155 15.94 -1.70 -44.94
CA GLY A 155 14.66 -1.07 -45.27
C GLY A 155 13.83 -0.57 -44.08
N ASN A 156 14.09 -1.02 -42.85
CA ASN A 156 13.21 -0.67 -41.72
C ASN A 156 13.94 -0.64 -40.35
N PRO A 157 14.57 0.46 -39.93
CA PRO A 157 15.38 0.50 -38.70
C PRO A 157 14.59 0.26 -37.40
N ASP A 158 13.26 0.26 -37.46
CA ASP A 158 12.39 0.08 -36.30
C ASP A 158 12.23 -1.38 -35.87
N TRP A 159 12.65 -2.35 -36.71
CA TRP A 159 12.62 -3.76 -36.31
C TRP A 159 13.53 -4.04 -35.11
N GLN A 160 14.59 -3.25 -34.90
CA GLN A 160 15.49 -3.39 -33.74
C GLN A 160 14.89 -2.81 -32.45
N LYS A 161 14.05 -1.78 -32.57
CA LYS A 161 13.58 -0.96 -31.43
C LYS A 161 12.43 -1.62 -30.67
N THR A 162 11.61 -2.41 -31.35
CA THR A 162 10.43 -3.02 -30.75
C THR A 162 10.57 -4.54 -30.69
N GLU A 163 10.07 -5.16 -29.61
CA GLU A 163 10.09 -6.62 -29.48
C GLU A 163 9.33 -7.30 -30.62
N TYR A 164 8.21 -6.71 -31.04
CA TYR A 164 7.42 -7.17 -32.18
C TYR A 164 8.21 -7.14 -33.49
N GLY A 165 8.96 -6.06 -33.75
CA GLY A 165 9.80 -5.93 -34.94
C GLY A 165 10.90 -7.00 -35.00
N ARG A 166 11.53 -7.31 -33.86
CA ARG A 166 12.54 -8.38 -33.77
C ARG A 166 11.93 -9.74 -34.08
N ARG A 167 10.73 -10.03 -33.56
CA ARG A 167 10.02 -11.29 -33.84
C ARG A 167 9.65 -11.44 -35.32
N GLN A 168 9.16 -10.37 -35.95
CA GLN A 168 8.84 -10.40 -37.39
C GLN A 168 10.09 -10.64 -38.25
N MET A 169 11.20 -9.97 -37.93
CA MET A 169 12.45 -10.18 -38.66
C MET A 169 12.96 -11.61 -38.51
N ALA A 170 12.92 -12.16 -37.28
CA ALA A 170 13.31 -13.55 -37.03
C ALA A 170 12.44 -14.54 -37.81
N ALA A 171 11.12 -14.34 -37.86
CA ALA A 171 10.20 -15.18 -38.63
C ALA A 171 10.51 -15.15 -40.13
N LYS A 172 10.82 -13.97 -40.67
CA LYS A 172 11.12 -13.81 -42.11
C LYS A 172 12.49 -14.37 -42.48
N VAL A 173 13.48 -14.26 -41.60
CA VAL A 173 14.77 -14.94 -41.76
C VAL A 173 14.59 -16.46 -41.73
N ALA A 174 13.75 -16.98 -40.82
CA ALA A 174 13.46 -18.42 -40.77
C ALA A 174 12.77 -18.91 -42.05
N GLU A 175 11.82 -18.15 -42.60
CA GLU A 175 11.17 -18.43 -43.88
C GLU A 175 12.18 -18.52 -45.03
N ILE A 176 13.13 -17.57 -45.12
CA ILE A 176 14.18 -17.57 -46.14
C ILE A 176 15.09 -18.80 -46.01
N ILE A 177 15.47 -19.18 -44.78
CA ILE A 177 16.31 -20.36 -44.54
C ILE A 177 15.59 -21.63 -44.97
N LEU A 178 14.31 -21.78 -44.62
CA LEU A 178 13.52 -22.96 -44.98
C LEU A 178 13.32 -23.09 -46.49
N ASN A 179 13.19 -21.96 -47.20
CA ASN A 179 13.03 -21.96 -48.66
C ASN A 179 14.37 -22.07 -49.42
N ALA A 180 15.51 -21.79 -48.79
CA ALA A 180 16.82 -21.87 -49.43
C ALA A 180 17.24 -23.31 -49.75
N ASP A 181 16.79 -24.30 -48.96
CA ASP A 181 17.04 -25.72 -49.24
C ASP A 181 16.36 -26.18 -50.54
N GLU A 182 15.21 -25.60 -50.91
CA GLU A 182 14.49 -25.94 -52.15
C GLU A 182 15.22 -25.45 -53.42
N TYR A 183 15.99 -24.35 -53.33
CA TYR A 183 16.72 -23.80 -54.48
C TYR A 183 18.02 -24.53 -54.82
N SER A 184 18.57 -25.34 -53.89
CA SER A 184 19.86 -26.01 -54.08
C SER A 184 19.78 -27.31 -54.91
N ILE A 185 18.59 -27.85 -55.14
CA ILE A 185 18.38 -29.19 -55.75
C ILE A 185 18.17 -29.13 -57.28
N GLY A 186 17.89 -27.95 -57.86
CA GLY A 186 17.50 -27.82 -59.28
C GLY A 186 18.61 -27.58 -60.31
N GLY A 187 19.88 -27.46 -59.90
CA GLY A 187 20.97 -26.95 -60.77
C GLY A 187 21.89 -27.97 -61.44
N GLY A 188 21.64 -29.27 -61.31
CA GLY A 188 22.58 -30.31 -61.73
C GLY A 188 21.97 -31.42 -62.57
N ASN A 189 21.69 -31.15 -63.85
CA ASN A 189 21.91 -32.09 -64.97
C ASN A 189 21.25 -31.56 -66.26
N GLU A 190 22.01 -30.79 -67.03
CA GLU A 190 21.91 -30.81 -68.48
C GLU A 190 23.33 -30.90 -69.04
N GLY A 191 23.82 -32.13 -69.13
CA GLY A 191 25.09 -32.52 -69.72
C GLY A 191 24.98 -33.92 -70.28
#